data_AF-A0A2D6IWJ8-F1
#
_entry.id   AF-A0A2D6IWJ8-F1
#
_cell.length_a   1.000
_cell.length_b   1.000
_cell.length_c   1.000
_cell.angle_alpha   90.00
_cell.angle_beta   90.00
_cell.angle_gamma   90.00
#
_symmetry.space_group_name_H-M   'P 1'
#
loop_
_entity.id
_entity.type
_entity.pdbx_description
1 polymer ?
#
loop_
_entity_poly.entity_id
_entity_poly.type
_entity_poly.pdbx_seq_one_letter_code
_entity_poly.pdbx_strand_id
1 'polypeptide(L)'
;MQQSTQANLVSDLIANLLVAAIGITAFVLWSFAPDTYYIIVQEDEVLEWSTFWAFICAGGIYLYVAARPGFSLTASWFPIGLLLFCLFVALEEISWGQRLFGYRPPEYFLQFNYQQEFNLHNVIATSLRKLSVVVVIFGYGVALPLLGLIPAVRQLIDRIGILSPPPILIPAFLLTGIMQQIYPFKFTGEWIEMMLGACFLFAALAEARLRSAATASTSTSFIISTTGTTLVILLAGWGSALATNHLRSADPANVTAAQFELKTLRKDFTSGNVSARRCGFHRRIFTFTEKTGQSYLYNGAFANLAQQGLPEQRAEFFLDPWNYAYWIRDNCAANGRSDTTYLYSFGPNRRRDSTRWEIRGDDIAIVLNGAIDDFRIPTDPR
;
A
#
# COMPACT_ATOMS: atom_id res chain seq x y z
N MET A 1 -8.98 -10.01 39.76
CA MET A 1 -8.95 -11.05 38.70
C MET A 1 -10.21 -11.07 37.84
N GLN A 2 -11.43 -11.16 38.39
CA GLN A 2 -12.65 -11.26 37.57
C GLN A 2 -12.97 -9.99 36.74
N GLN A 3 -12.81 -8.79 37.32
CA GLN A 3 -12.98 -7.52 36.59
C GLN A 3 -11.94 -7.32 35.47
N SER A 4 -10.69 -7.74 35.66
CA SER A 4 -9.64 -7.64 34.63
C SER A 4 -9.89 -8.58 33.45
N THR A 5 -10.43 -9.77 33.69
CA THR A 5 -10.79 -10.72 32.62
C THR A 5 -11.95 -10.21 31.78
N GLN A 6 -12.97 -9.62 32.42
CA GLN A 6 -14.10 -9.03 31.70
C GLN A 6 -13.69 -7.81 30.86
N ALA A 7 -12.81 -6.96 31.37
CA ALA A 7 -12.29 -5.80 30.62
C ALA A 7 -11.46 -6.21 29.39
N ASN A 8 -10.64 -7.26 29.51
CA ASN A 8 -9.90 -7.83 28.38
C ASN A 8 -10.86 -8.38 27.31
N LEU A 9 -11.88 -9.15 27.72
CA LEU A 9 -12.89 -9.68 26.81
C LEU A 9 -13.60 -8.58 26.03
N VAL A 10 -14.04 -7.51 26.72
CA VAL A 10 -14.67 -6.35 26.06
C VAL A 10 -13.73 -5.69 25.07
N SER A 11 -12.46 -5.54 25.42
CA SER A 11 -11.44 -4.94 24.54
C SER A 11 -11.21 -5.74 23.26
N ASP A 12 -11.28 -7.06 23.33
CA ASP A 12 -11.09 -7.95 22.18
C ASP A 12 -12.37 -8.08 21.34
N LEU A 13 -13.56 -7.93 21.94
CA LEU A 13 -14.81 -7.77 21.20
C LEU A 13 -14.82 -6.45 20.40
N ILE A 14 -14.38 -5.36 21.02
CA ILE A 14 -14.22 -4.06 20.34
C ILE A 14 -13.26 -4.20 19.16
N ALA A 15 -12.15 -4.95 19.30
CA ALA A 15 -11.22 -5.20 18.21
C ALA A 15 -11.90 -5.82 16.97
N ASN A 16 -12.76 -6.82 17.16
CA ASN A 16 -13.53 -7.41 16.06
C ASN A 16 -14.45 -6.39 15.39
N LEU A 17 -15.13 -5.56 16.19
CA LEU A 17 -16.01 -4.51 15.66
C LEU A 17 -15.24 -3.45 14.87
N LEU A 18 -14.03 -3.09 15.30
CA LEU A 18 -13.18 -2.13 14.59
C LEU A 18 -12.67 -2.69 13.26
N VAL A 19 -12.26 -3.96 13.20
CA VAL A 19 -11.90 -4.60 11.92
C VAL A 19 -13.10 -4.67 10.98
N ALA A 20 -14.29 -5.01 11.51
CA ALA A 20 -15.51 -5.00 10.72
C ALA A 20 -15.87 -3.60 10.22
N ALA A 21 -15.66 -2.56 11.03
CA ALA A 21 -15.89 -1.18 10.64
C ALA A 21 -15.03 -0.77 9.45
N ILE A 22 -13.76 -1.20 9.38
CA ILE A 22 -12.88 -0.94 8.22
C ILE A 22 -13.51 -1.50 6.93
N GLY A 23 -13.95 -2.75 6.95
CA GLY A 23 -14.60 -3.37 5.78
C GLY A 23 -15.95 -2.71 5.42
N ILE A 24 -16.74 -2.31 6.42
CA ILE A 24 -18.00 -1.57 6.20
C ILE A 24 -17.70 -0.20 5.58
N THR A 25 -16.70 0.52 6.08
CA THR A 25 -16.27 1.81 5.52
C THR A 25 -15.85 1.65 4.06
N ALA A 26 -15.09 0.60 3.73
CA ALA A 26 -14.71 0.28 2.36
C ALA A 26 -15.94 0.14 1.45
N PHE A 27 -16.93 -0.66 1.90
CA PHE A 27 -18.17 -0.90 1.16
C PHE A 27 -19.03 0.37 1.02
N VAL A 28 -19.16 1.16 2.08
CA VAL A 28 -19.94 2.42 2.08
C VAL A 28 -19.30 3.44 1.14
N LEU A 29 -17.98 3.64 1.23
CA LEU A 29 -17.27 4.54 0.34
C LEU A 29 -17.38 4.08 -1.12
N TRP A 30 -17.17 2.79 -1.38
CA TRP A 30 -17.32 2.25 -2.73
C TRP A 30 -18.73 2.45 -3.31
N SER A 31 -19.77 2.27 -2.49
CA SER A 31 -21.17 2.33 -2.93
C SER A 31 -21.71 3.75 -3.10
N PHE A 32 -21.30 4.68 -2.22
CA PHE A 32 -21.92 6.00 -2.10
C PHE A 32 -20.97 7.16 -2.37
N ALA A 33 -19.65 6.94 -2.34
CA ALA A 33 -18.64 7.97 -2.55
C ALA A 33 -17.42 7.41 -3.33
N PRO A 34 -17.62 6.89 -4.56
CA PRO A 34 -16.58 6.19 -5.30
C PRO A 34 -15.34 7.04 -5.56
N ASP A 35 -15.47 8.35 -5.77
CA ASP A 35 -14.32 9.25 -5.94
C ASP A 35 -13.47 9.30 -4.66
N THR A 36 -14.11 9.46 -3.50
CA THR A 36 -13.43 9.42 -2.20
C THR A 36 -12.80 8.05 -1.94
N TYR A 37 -13.50 6.96 -2.30
CA TYR A 37 -12.95 5.61 -2.24
C TYR A 37 -11.66 5.51 -3.03
N TYR A 38 -11.66 5.95 -4.29
CA TYR A 38 -10.49 5.88 -5.15
C TYR A 38 -9.34 6.74 -4.65
N ILE A 39 -9.60 7.94 -4.10
CA ILE A 39 -8.56 8.80 -3.55
C ILE A 39 -7.90 8.12 -2.34
N ILE A 40 -8.67 7.65 -1.36
CA ILE A 40 -8.12 7.11 -0.10
C ILE A 40 -7.26 5.86 -0.30
N VAL A 41 -7.54 5.07 -1.35
CA VAL A 41 -6.81 3.84 -1.68
C VAL A 41 -5.60 4.06 -2.60
N GLN A 42 -5.27 5.31 -2.98
CA GLN A 42 -4.04 5.55 -3.75
C GLN A 42 -2.79 5.47 -2.85
N GLU A 43 -1.65 5.26 -3.49
CA GLU A 43 -0.33 5.26 -2.85
C GLU A 43 -0.10 6.56 -2.06
N ASP A 44 0.55 6.44 -0.90
CA ASP A 44 0.86 7.54 0.03
C ASP A 44 -0.35 8.31 0.57
N GLU A 45 -1.56 7.76 0.46
CA GLU A 45 -2.77 8.34 1.03
C GLU A 45 -3.09 7.74 2.40
N VAL A 46 -4.20 8.21 2.98
CA VAL A 46 -4.62 7.91 4.35
C VAL A 46 -4.63 6.41 4.65
N LEU A 47 -5.08 5.56 3.72
CA LEU A 47 -5.21 4.13 3.97
C LEU A 47 -3.84 3.45 4.09
N GLU A 48 -2.94 3.69 3.15
CA GLU A 48 -1.58 3.14 3.15
C GLU A 48 -0.81 3.58 4.41
N TRP A 49 -0.85 4.88 4.74
CA TRP A 49 -0.21 5.37 5.97
C TRP A 49 -0.84 4.78 7.23
N SER A 50 -2.15 4.53 7.25
CA SER A 50 -2.80 3.85 8.37
C SER A 50 -2.35 2.40 8.49
N THR A 51 -2.18 1.70 7.37
CA THR A 51 -1.62 0.33 7.33
C THR A 51 -0.18 0.32 7.87
N PHE A 52 0.67 1.24 7.40
CA PHE A 52 2.03 1.44 7.90
C PHE A 52 2.04 1.58 9.42
N TRP A 53 1.25 2.52 9.97
CA TRP A 53 1.21 2.76 11.40
C TRP A 53 0.62 1.59 12.20
N ALA A 54 -0.37 0.87 11.66
CA ALA A 54 -0.91 -0.32 12.30
C ALA A 54 0.17 -1.39 12.51
N PHE A 55 0.96 -1.68 11.46
CA PHE A 55 2.06 -2.64 11.56
C PHE A 55 3.24 -2.12 12.40
N ILE A 56 3.62 -0.84 12.30
CA ILE A 56 4.67 -0.26 13.16
C ILE A 56 4.27 -0.35 14.64
N CYS A 57 3.03 0.01 14.99
CA CYS A 57 2.54 -0.09 16.36
C CYS A 57 2.47 -1.55 16.83
N ALA A 58 1.99 -2.49 15.99
CA ALA A 58 2.00 -3.91 16.30
C ALA A 58 3.42 -4.42 16.59
N GLY A 59 4.38 -4.07 15.72
CA GLY A 59 5.80 -4.41 15.90
C GLY A 59 6.37 -3.88 17.21
N GLY A 60 6.15 -2.59 17.52
CA GLY A 60 6.60 -1.99 18.78
C GLY A 60 6.03 -2.69 20.02
N ILE A 61 4.77 -3.14 19.95
CA ILE A 61 4.15 -3.92 21.04
C ILE A 61 4.76 -5.32 21.11
N TYR A 62 5.03 -5.99 19.98
CA TYR A 62 5.72 -7.28 19.99
C TYR A 62 7.16 -7.20 20.52
N LEU A 63 7.86 -6.10 20.28
CA LEU A 63 9.16 -5.82 20.91
C LEU A 63 9.03 -5.74 22.44
N TYR A 64 8.03 -5.00 22.92
CA TYR A 64 7.73 -4.92 24.35
C TYR A 64 7.41 -6.30 24.95
N VAL A 65 6.58 -7.09 24.25
CA VAL A 65 6.23 -8.47 24.62
C VAL A 65 7.48 -9.35 24.70
N ALA A 66 8.41 -9.22 23.75
CA ALA A 66 9.65 -9.98 23.69
C ALA A 66 10.63 -9.63 24.84
N ALA A 67 10.65 -8.37 25.28
CA ALA A 67 11.60 -7.86 26.27
C ALA A 67 11.16 -8.10 27.73
N ARG A 68 9.85 -8.22 28.00
CA ARG A 68 9.28 -8.31 29.36
C ARG A 68 9.70 -9.50 30.24
N PRO A 69 9.86 -10.75 29.75
CA PRO A 69 10.15 -11.88 30.64
C PRO A 69 11.62 -11.97 31.09
N GLY A 70 12.47 -10.99 30.76
CA GLY A 70 13.91 -11.21 30.65
C GLY A 70 14.18 -12.03 29.38
N PHE A 71 15.10 -11.57 28.54
CA PHE A 71 15.29 -12.15 27.21
C PHE A 71 15.67 -13.64 27.31
N SER A 72 14.84 -14.53 26.75
CA SER A 72 15.18 -15.92 26.52
C SER A 72 14.85 -16.27 25.08
N LEU A 73 15.74 -16.97 24.39
CA LEU A 73 15.55 -17.27 22.96
C LEU A 73 14.24 -18.03 22.74
N THR A 74 13.90 -18.97 23.64
CA THR A 74 12.67 -19.77 23.57
C THR A 74 11.40 -18.94 23.77
N ALA A 75 11.41 -17.91 24.63
CA ALA A 75 10.22 -17.08 24.88
C ALA A 75 10.12 -15.85 23.95
N SER A 76 11.23 -15.45 23.33
CA SER A 76 11.33 -14.19 22.58
C SER A 76 11.41 -14.36 21.06
N TRP A 77 11.82 -15.53 20.53
CA TRP A 77 12.03 -15.69 19.08
C TRP A 77 10.77 -15.42 18.24
N PHE A 78 9.61 -15.89 18.68
CA PHE A 78 8.37 -15.73 17.91
C PHE A 78 7.85 -14.30 17.95
N PRO A 79 7.75 -13.61 19.11
CA PRO A 79 7.49 -12.17 19.15
C PRO A 79 8.48 -11.35 18.32
N ILE A 80 9.77 -11.70 18.30
CA ILE A 80 10.77 -11.05 17.45
C ILE A 80 10.48 -11.32 15.97
N GLY A 81 10.11 -12.55 15.60
CA GLY A 81 9.69 -12.89 14.25
C GLY A 81 8.47 -12.07 13.81
N LEU A 82 7.47 -11.90 14.68
CA LEU A 82 6.30 -11.06 14.43
C LEU A 82 6.66 -9.57 14.31
N LEU A 83 7.58 -9.07 15.16
CA LEU A 83 8.14 -7.72 15.04
C LEU A 83 8.78 -7.52 13.66
N LEU A 84 9.68 -8.42 13.26
CA LEU A 84 10.38 -8.32 11.98
C LEU A 84 9.41 -8.42 10.80
N PHE A 85 8.41 -9.31 10.89
CA PHE A 85 7.33 -9.40 9.91
C PHE A 85 6.55 -8.09 9.81
N CYS A 86 6.13 -7.50 10.94
CA CYS A 86 5.38 -6.24 10.94
C CYS A 86 6.23 -5.08 10.39
N LEU A 87 7.51 -4.98 10.76
CA LEU A 87 8.42 -3.97 10.22
C LEU A 87 8.61 -4.14 8.71
N PHE A 88 8.78 -5.38 8.24
CA PHE A 88 8.91 -5.69 6.83
C PHE A 88 7.67 -5.25 6.05
N VAL A 89 6.48 -5.66 6.48
CA VAL A 89 5.22 -5.27 5.82
C VAL A 89 5.05 -3.75 5.84
N ALA A 90 5.23 -3.10 6.99
CA ALA A 90 5.11 -1.65 7.08
C ALA A 90 6.03 -0.93 6.07
N LEU A 91 7.30 -1.33 5.98
CA LEU A 91 8.24 -0.70 5.05
C LEU A 91 7.91 -1.03 3.60
N GLU A 92 7.42 -2.24 3.30
CA GLU A 92 6.93 -2.59 1.96
C GLU A 92 5.77 -1.70 1.51
N GLU A 93 4.80 -1.39 2.40
CA GLU A 93 3.64 -0.52 2.08
C GLU A 93 4.06 0.86 1.56
N ILE A 94 5.10 1.46 2.14
CA ILE A 94 5.57 2.80 1.73
C ILE A 94 6.77 2.75 0.76
N SER A 95 6.96 1.60 0.10
CA SER A 95 8.10 1.35 -0.80
C SER A 95 9.45 1.71 -0.19
N TRP A 96 9.66 1.32 1.07
CA TRP A 96 10.85 1.59 1.88
C TRP A 96 11.23 3.08 1.92
N GLY A 97 10.22 3.95 1.90
CA GLY A 97 10.39 5.40 1.90
C GLY A 97 10.95 5.97 0.59
N GLN A 98 11.06 5.17 -0.50
CA GLN A 98 11.42 5.67 -1.83
C GLN A 98 10.61 6.91 -2.17
N ARG A 99 9.30 6.85 -1.91
CA ARG A 99 8.41 7.93 -2.29
C ARG A 99 8.54 9.19 -1.45
N LEU A 100 8.93 9.02 -0.19
CA LEU A 100 9.21 10.11 0.73
C LEU A 100 10.52 10.82 0.37
N PHE A 101 11.58 10.05 0.12
CA PHE A 101 12.92 10.60 -0.09
C PHE A 101 13.26 10.87 -1.56
N GLY A 102 12.43 10.38 -2.51
CA GLY A 102 12.64 10.55 -3.94
C GLY A 102 13.91 9.87 -4.47
N TYR A 103 14.45 8.88 -3.77
CA TYR A 103 15.61 8.15 -4.26
C TYR A 103 15.20 7.19 -5.38
N ARG A 104 16.11 6.94 -6.30
CA ARG A 104 15.90 6.01 -7.41
C ARG A 104 16.07 4.57 -6.93
N PRO A 105 15.12 3.66 -7.23
CA PRO A 105 15.29 2.23 -6.98
C PRO A 105 16.51 1.65 -7.72
N PRO A 106 17.13 0.58 -7.20
CA PRO A 106 18.14 -0.17 -7.95
C PRO A 106 17.57 -0.72 -9.25
N GLU A 107 18.45 -0.92 -10.24
CA GLU A 107 18.14 -1.40 -11.59
C GLU A 107 17.18 -2.60 -11.62
N TYR A 108 17.46 -3.59 -10.78
CA TYR A 108 16.63 -4.79 -10.66
C TYR A 108 15.15 -4.45 -10.42
N PHE A 109 14.86 -3.48 -9.55
CA PHE A 109 13.50 -3.06 -9.27
C PHE A 109 12.93 -2.26 -10.43
N LEU A 110 13.71 -1.39 -11.07
CA LEU A 110 13.24 -0.65 -12.25
C LEU A 110 12.86 -1.57 -13.41
N GLN A 111 13.53 -2.72 -13.54
CA GLN A 111 13.28 -3.70 -14.60
C GLN A 111 12.15 -4.69 -14.26
N PHE A 112 12.16 -5.25 -13.05
CA PHE A 112 11.31 -6.39 -12.70
C PHE A 112 10.14 -6.03 -11.78
N ASN A 113 10.16 -4.87 -11.11
CA ASN A 113 9.03 -4.43 -10.32
C ASN A 113 7.92 -3.90 -11.24
N TYR A 114 6.70 -4.43 -11.09
CA TYR A 114 5.54 -3.98 -11.89
C TYR A 114 5.28 -2.47 -11.78
N GLN A 115 5.63 -1.90 -10.64
CA GLN A 115 5.55 -0.49 -10.30
C GLN A 115 6.91 0.24 -10.36
N GLN A 116 7.99 -0.30 -10.92
CA GLN A 116 9.31 0.38 -10.94
C GLN A 116 9.68 1.05 -9.60
N GLU A 117 9.27 0.42 -8.49
CA GLU A 117 9.36 0.95 -7.14
C GLU A 117 10.22 0.02 -6.27
N PHE A 118 10.81 0.54 -5.21
CA PHE A 118 11.64 -0.23 -4.29
C PHE A 118 10.76 -0.92 -3.26
N ASN A 119 10.08 -1.97 -3.69
CA ASN A 119 9.35 -2.92 -2.85
C ASN A 119 9.45 -4.33 -3.46
N LEU A 120 9.40 -5.37 -2.63
CA LEU A 120 9.47 -6.75 -3.07
C LEU A 120 8.11 -7.29 -3.52
N HIS A 121 7.01 -6.82 -2.92
CA HIS A 121 5.68 -7.36 -3.18
C HIS A 121 5.18 -7.11 -4.62
N ASN A 122 5.78 -6.18 -5.38
CA ASN A 122 5.47 -5.93 -6.80
C ASN A 122 6.48 -6.57 -7.78
N VAL A 123 7.54 -7.18 -7.26
CA VAL A 123 8.40 -8.10 -8.04
C VAL A 123 7.81 -9.50 -8.02
N ILE A 124 7.22 -9.90 -6.89
CA ILE A 124 6.65 -11.24 -6.70
C ILE A 124 5.38 -11.41 -7.54
N ALA A 125 5.21 -12.60 -8.12
CA ALA A 125 4.02 -12.96 -8.88
C ALA A 125 2.73 -12.78 -8.05
N THR A 126 1.71 -12.18 -8.66
CA THR A 126 0.42 -11.89 -7.98
C THR A 126 -0.19 -13.11 -7.30
N SER A 127 -0.07 -14.30 -7.89
CA SER A 127 -0.57 -15.55 -7.31
C SER A 127 0.13 -15.91 -6.00
N LEU A 128 1.46 -15.76 -5.95
CA LEU A 128 2.24 -16.05 -4.76
C LEU A 128 1.98 -15.02 -3.66
N ARG A 129 1.84 -13.74 -4.00
CA ARG A 129 1.43 -12.69 -3.06
C ARG A 129 0.04 -12.94 -2.47
N LYS A 130 -0.93 -13.33 -3.29
CA LYS A 130 -2.27 -13.71 -2.81
C LYS A 130 -2.19 -14.92 -1.89
N LEU A 131 -1.39 -15.93 -2.24
CA LEU A 131 -1.20 -17.11 -1.40
C LEU A 131 -0.56 -16.75 -0.06
N SER A 132 0.47 -15.90 -0.03
CA SER A 132 1.13 -15.50 1.22
C SER A 132 0.16 -14.79 2.16
N VAL A 133 -0.65 -13.85 1.65
CA VAL A 133 -1.69 -13.17 2.45
C VAL A 133 -2.71 -14.17 3.01
N VAL A 134 -3.17 -15.12 2.20
CA VAL A 134 -4.11 -16.19 2.62
C VAL A 134 -3.49 -17.08 3.70
N VAL A 135 -2.23 -17.48 3.54
CA VAL A 135 -1.52 -18.30 4.54
C VAL A 135 -1.35 -17.55 5.85
N VAL A 136 -1.05 -16.24 5.81
CA VAL A 136 -0.97 -15.43 7.03
C VAL A 136 -2.35 -15.33 7.69
N ILE A 137 -3.41 -14.97 6.94
CA ILE A 137 -4.76 -14.81 7.50
C ILE A 137 -5.27 -16.13 8.10
N PHE A 138 -5.32 -17.20 7.30
CA PHE A 138 -5.94 -18.45 7.72
C PHE A 138 -4.99 -19.32 8.54
N GLY A 139 -3.69 -19.30 8.26
CA GLY A 139 -2.70 -20.08 9.02
C GLY A 139 -2.46 -19.49 10.41
N TYR A 140 -2.05 -18.22 10.49
CA TYR A 140 -1.75 -17.58 11.77
C TYR A 140 -3.02 -17.10 12.49
N GLY A 141 -3.95 -16.47 11.78
CA GLY A 141 -5.14 -15.84 12.38
C GLY A 141 -6.31 -16.79 12.71
N VAL A 142 -6.36 -17.97 12.11
CA VAL A 142 -7.49 -18.91 12.26
C VAL A 142 -7.05 -20.30 12.69
N ALA A 143 -6.19 -20.96 11.91
CA ALA A 143 -5.79 -22.35 12.18
C ALA A 143 -4.96 -22.45 13.46
N LEU A 144 -3.96 -21.59 13.66
CA LEU A 144 -3.13 -21.60 14.86
C LEU A 144 -3.94 -21.44 16.17
N PRO A 145 -4.83 -20.44 16.34
CA PRO A 145 -5.64 -20.34 17.56
C PRO A 145 -6.63 -21.49 17.74
N LEU A 146 -7.21 -22.03 16.65
CA LEU A 146 -8.08 -23.22 16.73
C LEU A 146 -7.31 -24.47 17.18
N LEU A 147 -6.11 -24.68 16.62
CA LEU A 147 -5.23 -25.77 17.02
C LEU A 147 -4.79 -25.63 18.49
N GLY A 148 -4.57 -24.39 18.94
CA GLY A 148 -4.28 -24.07 20.34
C GLY A 148 -5.41 -24.40 21.33
N LEU A 149 -6.63 -24.72 20.86
CA LEU A 149 -7.71 -25.22 21.72
C LEU A 149 -7.50 -26.69 22.12
N ILE A 150 -6.68 -27.44 21.37
CA ILE A 150 -6.38 -28.84 21.65
C ILE A 150 -5.27 -28.90 22.72
N PRO A 151 -5.50 -29.51 23.90
CA PRO A 151 -4.53 -29.45 25.01
C PRO A 151 -3.12 -29.94 24.67
N ALA A 152 -3.00 -31.03 23.90
CA ALA A 152 -1.72 -31.58 23.48
C ALA A 152 -0.95 -30.62 22.55
N VAL A 153 -1.65 -29.96 21.64
CA VAL A 153 -1.05 -28.99 20.70
C VAL A 153 -0.70 -27.70 21.43
N ARG A 154 -1.55 -27.24 22.37
CA ARG A 154 -1.27 -26.10 23.22
C ARG A 154 0.02 -26.29 24.03
N GLN A 155 0.20 -27.46 24.65
CA GLN A 155 1.45 -27.78 25.35
C GLN A 155 2.68 -27.72 24.43
N LEU A 156 2.54 -28.17 23.17
CA LEU A 156 3.61 -28.07 22.19
C LEU A 156 3.90 -26.60 21.82
N ILE A 157 2.87 -25.82 21.50
CA ILE A 157 2.94 -24.37 21.18
C ILE A 157 3.63 -23.60 22.32
N ASP A 158 3.22 -23.84 23.56
CA ASP A 158 3.79 -23.19 24.74
C ASP A 158 5.26 -23.60 24.95
N ARG A 159 5.59 -24.89 24.71
CA ARG A 159 6.96 -25.41 24.85
C ARG A 159 7.92 -24.81 23.83
N ILE A 160 7.48 -24.64 22.58
CA ILE A 160 8.28 -24.04 21.51
C ILE A 160 8.23 -22.50 21.54
N GLY A 161 7.32 -21.91 22.32
CA GLY A 161 7.18 -20.46 22.45
C GLY A 161 6.51 -19.77 21.27
N ILE A 162 5.63 -20.46 20.54
CA ILE A 162 4.83 -19.83 19.48
C ILE A 162 3.77 -18.93 20.14
N LEU A 163 3.69 -17.68 19.70
CA LEU A 163 2.67 -16.73 20.13
C LEU A 163 1.43 -16.87 19.25
N SER A 164 0.40 -17.55 19.75
CA SER A 164 -0.88 -17.63 19.03
C SER A 164 -1.73 -16.37 19.30
N PRO A 165 -2.41 -15.79 18.30
CA PRO A 165 -3.40 -14.77 18.58
C PRO A 165 -4.54 -15.36 19.44
N PRO A 166 -5.27 -14.53 20.22
CA PRO A 166 -6.43 -14.98 20.98
C PRO A 166 -7.54 -15.54 20.08
N PRO A 167 -8.19 -16.68 20.43
CA PRO A 167 -9.28 -17.25 19.64
C PRO A 167 -10.46 -16.30 19.41
N ILE A 168 -10.68 -15.33 20.30
CA ILE A 168 -11.73 -14.31 20.15
C ILE A 168 -11.50 -13.38 18.94
N LEU A 169 -10.28 -13.29 18.39
CA LEU A 169 -9.99 -12.51 17.17
C LEU A 169 -10.20 -13.31 15.88
N ILE A 170 -10.52 -14.60 15.95
CA ILE A 170 -10.80 -15.43 14.76
C ILE A 170 -11.86 -14.79 13.84
N PRO A 171 -12.99 -14.22 14.33
CA PRO A 171 -13.96 -13.59 13.44
C PRO A 171 -13.39 -12.43 12.62
N ALA A 172 -12.51 -11.60 13.20
CA ALA A 172 -11.83 -10.52 12.49
C ALA A 172 -10.91 -11.05 11.37
N PHE A 173 -10.11 -12.08 11.65
CA PHE A 173 -9.28 -12.73 10.64
C PHE A 173 -10.12 -13.43 9.56
N LEU A 174 -11.21 -14.10 9.93
CA LEU A 174 -12.13 -14.72 8.98
C LEU A 174 -12.78 -13.69 8.07
N LEU A 175 -13.25 -12.56 8.60
CA LEU A 175 -13.83 -11.48 7.80
C LEU A 175 -12.82 -10.95 6.79
N THR A 176 -11.59 -10.69 7.23
CA THR A 176 -10.47 -10.26 6.39
C THR A 176 -10.18 -11.30 5.29
N GLY A 177 -10.15 -12.59 5.64
CA GLY A 177 -9.94 -13.70 4.72
C GLY A 177 -11.06 -13.88 3.70
N ILE A 178 -12.32 -13.74 4.11
CA ILE A 178 -13.49 -13.79 3.24
C ILE A 178 -13.42 -12.64 2.22
N MET A 179 -13.11 -11.42 2.68
CA MET A 179 -12.94 -10.26 1.81
C MET A 179 -11.80 -10.46 0.80
N GLN A 180 -10.69 -11.09 1.22
CA GLN A 180 -9.59 -11.50 0.32
C GLN A 180 -9.98 -12.55 -0.72
N GLN A 181 -10.85 -13.50 -0.38
CA GLN A 181 -11.30 -14.53 -1.34
C GLN A 181 -12.33 -13.99 -2.33
N ILE A 182 -13.30 -13.20 -1.84
CA ILE A 182 -14.36 -12.66 -2.68
C ILE A 182 -13.83 -11.53 -3.57
N TYR A 183 -12.93 -10.69 -3.02
CA TYR A 183 -12.38 -9.51 -3.70
C TYR A 183 -13.48 -8.66 -4.37
N PRO A 184 -14.46 -8.14 -3.61
CA PRO A 184 -15.73 -7.64 -4.14
C PRO A 184 -15.62 -6.41 -5.04
N PHE A 185 -14.54 -5.63 -4.95
CA PHE A 185 -14.37 -4.40 -5.74
C PHE A 185 -12.90 -4.17 -6.13
N LYS A 186 -12.67 -3.21 -7.03
CA LYS A 186 -11.30 -2.82 -7.40
C LYS A 186 -10.60 -2.22 -6.17
N PHE A 187 -9.32 -2.53 -5.97
CA PHE A 187 -8.53 -2.09 -4.80
C PHE A 187 -9.01 -2.64 -3.45
N THR A 188 -9.72 -3.77 -3.39
CA THR A 188 -9.98 -4.47 -2.12
C THR A 188 -8.67 -4.82 -1.37
N GLY A 189 -7.55 -5.05 -2.08
CA GLY A 189 -6.23 -5.33 -1.50
C GLY A 189 -5.81 -4.35 -0.40
N GLU A 190 -5.85 -3.05 -0.68
CA GLU A 190 -5.46 -1.98 0.26
C GLU A 190 -6.24 -2.05 1.58
N TRP A 191 -7.54 -2.35 1.48
CA TRP A 191 -8.39 -2.49 2.67
C TRP A 191 -8.09 -3.77 3.45
N ILE A 192 -7.74 -4.85 2.75
CA ILE A 192 -7.34 -6.11 3.37
C ILE A 192 -6.01 -5.95 4.11
N GLU A 193 -5.07 -5.19 3.55
CA GLU A 193 -3.79 -4.87 4.19
C GLU A 193 -4.01 -4.06 5.47
N MET A 194 -4.87 -3.04 5.45
CA MET A 194 -5.27 -2.30 6.65
C MET A 194 -6.00 -3.18 7.69
N MET A 195 -6.95 -4.02 7.25
CA MET A 195 -7.66 -4.96 8.13
C MET A 195 -6.69 -5.96 8.77
N LEU A 196 -5.71 -6.46 8.01
CA LEU A 196 -4.69 -7.36 8.49
C LEU A 196 -3.75 -6.67 9.49
N GLY A 197 -3.30 -5.45 9.19
CA GLY A 197 -2.54 -4.62 10.13
C GLY A 197 -3.27 -4.41 11.46
N ALA A 198 -4.57 -4.12 11.40
CA ALA A 198 -5.43 -4.02 12.58
C ALA A 198 -5.53 -5.36 13.34
N CYS A 199 -5.66 -6.49 12.64
CA CYS A 199 -5.67 -7.82 13.27
C CYS A 199 -4.36 -8.11 14.03
N PHE A 200 -3.20 -7.81 13.44
CA PHE A 200 -1.90 -7.97 14.09
C PHE A 200 -1.74 -7.02 15.29
N LEU A 201 -2.16 -5.76 15.14
CA LEU A 201 -2.17 -4.80 16.25
C LEU A 201 -3.00 -5.30 17.43
N PHE A 202 -4.21 -5.77 17.18
CA PHE A 202 -5.11 -6.22 18.24
C PHE A 202 -4.61 -7.52 18.89
N ALA A 203 -4.01 -8.42 18.11
CA ALA A 203 -3.32 -9.58 18.66
C ALA A 203 -2.14 -9.15 19.57
N ALA A 204 -1.31 -8.19 19.13
CA ALA A 204 -0.20 -7.67 19.93
C ALA A 204 -0.68 -7.01 21.23
N LEU A 205 -1.75 -6.20 21.17
CA LEU A 205 -2.35 -5.55 22.33
C LEU A 205 -2.90 -6.56 23.34
N ALA A 206 -3.59 -7.61 22.87
CA ALA A 206 -4.08 -8.67 23.74
C ALA A 206 -2.93 -9.37 24.49
N GLU A 207 -1.83 -9.67 23.78
CA GLU A 207 -0.63 -10.27 24.37
C GLU A 207 0.04 -9.35 25.40
N ALA A 208 0.15 -8.05 25.10
CA ALA A 208 0.70 -7.08 26.03
C ALA A 208 -0.14 -6.97 27.31
N ARG A 209 -1.48 -7.06 27.22
CA ARG A 209 -2.38 -7.06 28.39
C ARG A 209 -2.19 -8.30 29.24
N LEU A 210 -2.12 -9.48 28.62
CA LEU A 210 -1.89 -10.74 29.33
C LEU A 210 -0.56 -10.70 30.10
N ARG A 211 0.51 -10.21 29.49
CA ARG A 211 1.83 -10.08 30.15
C ARG A 211 1.87 -9.00 31.21
N SER A 212 1.19 -7.87 31.00
CA SER A 212 1.12 -6.79 32.00
C SER A 212 0.35 -7.21 33.25
N ALA A 213 -0.76 -7.94 33.08
CA ALA A 213 -1.57 -8.47 34.18
C ALA A 213 -0.78 -9.42 35.09
N ALA A 214 0.23 -10.12 34.56
CA ALA A 214 1.11 -10.99 35.34
C ALA A 214 2.11 -10.20 36.22
N THR A 215 2.36 -8.92 35.95
CA THR A 215 3.44 -8.11 36.57
C THR A 215 2.95 -6.93 37.44
N ALA A 216 1.66 -6.89 37.79
CA ALA A 216 0.91 -5.71 38.24
C ALA A 216 1.67 -4.66 39.12
N SER A 217 1.79 -3.44 38.59
CA SER A 217 1.78 -2.18 39.32
C SER A 217 1.14 -1.10 38.45
N THR A 218 0.00 -0.58 38.94
CA THR A 218 -0.78 0.62 38.59
C THR A 218 -0.76 1.29 37.19
N SER A 219 -1.97 1.46 36.66
CA SER A 219 -2.53 2.69 36.06
C SER A 219 -1.80 3.39 34.91
N THR A 220 -1.89 2.83 33.70
CA THR A 220 -1.82 3.61 32.44
C THR A 220 -2.84 3.04 31.45
N SER A 221 -4.12 3.33 31.69
CA SER A 221 -5.27 2.66 31.05
C SER A 221 -5.67 3.23 29.67
N PHE A 222 -5.16 4.38 29.25
CA PHE A 222 -5.60 5.02 27.99
C PHE A 222 -4.78 4.60 26.76
N ILE A 223 -3.45 4.51 26.89
CA ILE A 223 -2.51 4.26 25.78
C ILE A 223 -2.51 2.78 25.32
N ILE A 224 -3.02 1.86 26.15
CA ILE A 224 -3.16 0.41 25.86
C ILE A 224 -4.63 0.02 25.60
N SER A 225 -5.54 0.99 25.54
CA SER A 225 -6.93 0.72 25.17
C SER A 225 -7.04 0.52 23.66
N THR A 226 -7.74 -0.54 23.22
CA THR A 226 -7.94 -0.88 21.80
C THR A 226 -8.39 0.34 20.98
N THR A 227 -9.35 1.11 21.52
CA THR A 227 -9.88 2.32 20.89
C THR A 227 -8.86 3.45 20.82
N GLY A 228 -8.10 3.69 21.90
CA GLY A 228 -7.08 4.75 21.94
C GLY A 228 -5.98 4.50 20.92
N THR A 229 -5.45 3.27 20.83
CA THR A 229 -4.43 2.92 19.84
C THR A 229 -4.95 3.03 18.41
N THR A 230 -6.20 2.63 18.17
CA THR A 230 -6.83 2.77 16.84
C THR A 230 -6.95 4.25 16.44
N LEU A 231 -7.37 5.12 17.36
CA LEU A 231 -7.45 6.56 17.10
C LEU A 231 -6.06 7.14 16.79
N VAL A 232 -5.02 6.74 17.53
CA VAL A 232 -3.64 7.17 17.25
C VAL A 232 -3.21 6.77 15.84
N ILE A 233 -3.50 5.53 15.41
CA ILE A 233 -3.15 5.06 14.06
C ILE A 233 -3.86 5.87 12.99
N LEU A 234 -5.17 6.11 13.15
CA LEU A 234 -5.93 6.89 12.17
C LEU A 234 -5.43 8.34 12.12
N LEU A 235 -5.17 8.98 13.26
CA LEU A 235 -4.63 10.33 13.32
C LEU A 235 -3.20 10.40 12.76
N ALA A 236 -2.37 9.40 13.01
CA ALA A 236 -1.03 9.31 12.45
C ALA A 236 -1.08 9.06 10.93
N GLY A 237 -2.01 8.23 10.46
CA GLY A 237 -2.25 7.98 9.03
C GLY A 237 -2.64 9.26 8.29
N TRP A 238 -3.64 9.97 8.81
CA TRP A 238 -4.05 11.29 8.29
C TRP A 238 -2.92 12.32 8.37
N GLY A 239 -2.25 12.41 9.52
CA GLY A 239 -1.15 13.34 9.74
C GLY A 239 0.02 13.09 8.80
N SER A 240 0.38 11.82 8.57
CA SER A 240 1.41 11.43 7.61
C SER A 240 1.03 11.77 6.19
N ALA A 241 -0.18 11.39 5.73
CA ALA A 241 -0.65 11.73 4.38
C ALA A 241 -0.62 13.25 4.13
N LEU A 242 -1.09 14.05 5.09
CA LEU A 242 -1.02 15.52 5.01
C LEU A 242 0.43 16.04 5.01
N ALA A 243 1.27 15.53 5.92
CA ALA A 243 2.65 15.97 6.04
C ALA A 243 3.48 15.63 4.79
N THR A 244 3.32 14.44 4.24
CA THR A 244 4.06 14.03 3.03
C THR A 244 3.64 14.83 1.82
N ASN A 245 2.37 15.24 1.72
CA ASN A 245 1.93 16.15 0.67
C ASN A 245 2.62 17.51 0.76
N HIS A 246 2.90 18.01 1.97
CA HIS A 246 3.61 19.28 2.17
C HIS A 246 5.13 19.18 1.98
N LEU A 247 5.73 18.03 2.29
CA LEU A 247 7.19 17.84 2.23
C LEU A 247 7.73 17.63 0.80
N ARG A 248 6.86 17.27 -0.14
CA ARG A 248 7.23 17.03 -1.53
C ARG A 248 7.39 18.36 -2.26
N SER A 249 8.63 18.83 -2.32
CA SER A 249 8.98 20.15 -2.85
C SER A 249 8.71 20.28 -4.35
N ALA A 250 7.95 21.31 -4.74
CA ALA A 250 7.88 21.84 -6.10
C ALA A 250 9.15 22.60 -6.46
N ASP A 251 10.26 21.88 -6.63
CA ASP A 251 11.45 22.45 -7.24
C ASP A 251 11.07 22.90 -8.68
N PRO A 252 11.07 24.21 -8.99
CA PRO A 252 10.67 24.71 -10.30
C PRO A 252 11.57 24.18 -11.42
N ALA A 253 12.82 23.85 -11.11
CA ALA A 253 13.75 23.25 -12.06
C ALA A 253 13.28 21.85 -12.49
N ASN A 254 12.83 21.02 -11.54
CA ASN A 254 12.29 19.69 -11.81
C ASN A 254 10.99 19.76 -12.61
N VAL A 255 10.10 20.71 -12.30
CA VAL A 255 8.87 20.93 -13.09
C VAL A 255 9.20 21.29 -14.55
N THR A 256 10.14 22.21 -14.74
CA THR A 256 10.58 22.63 -16.09
C THR A 256 11.24 21.48 -16.84
N ALA A 257 12.10 20.70 -16.16
CA ALA A 257 12.72 19.51 -16.72
C ALA A 257 11.66 18.48 -17.14
N ALA A 258 10.68 18.19 -16.28
CA ALA A 258 9.62 17.24 -16.59
C ALA A 258 8.78 17.64 -17.81
N GLN A 259 8.45 18.93 -17.94
CA GLN A 259 7.75 19.45 -19.12
C GLN A 259 8.57 19.32 -20.40
N PHE A 260 9.88 19.57 -20.33
CA PHE A 260 10.80 19.43 -21.48
C PHE A 260 10.97 17.95 -21.87
N GLU A 261 11.16 17.07 -20.89
CA GLU A 261 11.25 15.62 -21.04
C GLU A 261 9.99 15.05 -21.69
N LEU A 262 8.79 15.43 -21.23
CA LEU A 262 7.51 15.03 -21.82
C LEU A 262 7.34 15.52 -23.27
N LYS A 263 7.75 16.75 -23.58
CA LYS A 263 7.77 17.26 -24.97
C LYS A 263 8.68 16.43 -25.85
N THR A 264 9.78 15.93 -25.31
CA THR A 264 10.73 15.08 -26.04
C THR A 264 10.15 13.69 -26.27
N LEU A 265 9.58 13.08 -25.23
CA LEU A 265 8.85 11.81 -25.36
C LEU A 265 7.71 11.90 -26.37
N ARG A 266 6.95 13.00 -26.40
CA ARG A 266 5.92 13.22 -27.41
C ARG A 266 6.47 13.09 -28.83
N LYS A 267 7.66 13.65 -29.12
CA LYS A 267 8.28 13.53 -30.45
C LYS A 267 8.48 12.07 -30.83
N ASP A 268 9.02 11.27 -29.90
CA ASP A 268 9.26 9.84 -30.11
C ASP A 268 7.95 9.10 -30.42
N PHE A 269 6.92 9.31 -29.59
CA PHE A 269 5.59 8.71 -29.79
C PHE A 269 4.86 9.21 -31.04
N THR A 270 5.10 10.44 -31.51
CA THR A 270 4.51 10.91 -32.78
C THR A 270 5.26 10.44 -34.02
N SER A 271 6.56 10.17 -33.89
CA SER A 271 7.41 9.69 -34.99
C SER A 271 7.29 8.19 -35.22
N GLY A 272 7.06 7.42 -34.15
CA GLY A 272 6.73 6.02 -34.24
C GLY A 272 5.25 5.80 -34.51
N ASN A 273 4.91 4.78 -35.29
CA ASN A 273 3.53 4.26 -35.29
C ASN A 273 3.27 3.64 -33.91
N VAL A 274 2.69 4.41 -32.99
CA VAL A 274 2.21 3.91 -31.69
C VAL A 274 0.99 3.04 -31.98
N SER A 275 1.23 1.85 -32.49
CA SER A 275 0.20 0.86 -32.78
C SER A 275 -0.16 0.14 -31.50
N ALA A 276 -0.74 0.85 -30.54
CA ALA A 276 -1.54 0.17 -29.54
C ALA A 276 -2.76 -0.39 -30.29
N ARG A 277 -2.69 -1.65 -30.73
CA ARG A 277 -3.81 -2.36 -31.40
C ARG A 277 -5.07 -2.44 -30.52
N ARG A 278 -4.98 -2.02 -29.25
CA ARG A 278 -6.06 -1.96 -28.26
C ARG A 278 -6.02 -0.61 -27.56
N CYS A 279 -7.15 0.06 -27.49
CA CYS A 279 -7.34 1.27 -26.69
C CYS A 279 -7.56 0.92 -25.20
N GLY A 280 -7.56 1.92 -24.31
CA GLY A 280 -8.02 1.76 -22.92
C GLY A 280 -6.94 1.24 -21.97
N PHE A 281 -5.68 1.57 -22.24
CA PHE A 281 -4.56 1.16 -21.39
C PHE A 281 -4.05 2.31 -20.53
N HIS A 282 -3.54 1.96 -19.35
CA HIS A 282 -2.86 2.86 -18.44
C HIS A 282 -1.61 2.15 -17.93
N ARG A 283 -0.42 2.61 -18.34
CA ARG A 283 0.85 1.91 -18.11
C ARG A 283 1.98 2.89 -17.91
N ARG A 284 3.02 2.45 -17.23
CA ARG A 284 4.34 3.11 -17.23
C ARG A 284 4.95 2.99 -18.63
N ILE A 285 5.71 4.00 -19.06
CA ILE A 285 6.31 4.02 -20.41
C ILE A 285 7.26 2.83 -20.60
N PHE A 286 8.09 2.50 -19.60
CA PHE A 286 8.95 1.33 -19.64
C PHE A 286 8.14 0.04 -19.88
N THR A 287 7.13 -0.22 -19.05
CA THR A 287 6.26 -1.40 -19.20
C THR A 287 5.50 -1.41 -20.53
N PHE A 288 5.08 -0.25 -21.02
CA PHE A 288 4.43 -0.12 -22.33
C PHE A 288 5.40 -0.53 -23.44
N THR A 289 6.63 -0.01 -23.40
CA THR A 289 7.70 -0.28 -24.37
C THR A 289 7.97 -1.77 -24.49
N GLU A 290 8.21 -2.42 -23.35
CA GLU A 290 8.48 -3.86 -23.27
C GLU A 290 7.30 -4.72 -23.75
N LYS A 291 6.07 -4.42 -23.30
CA LYS A 291 4.89 -5.24 -23.63
C LYS A 291 4.40 -5.07 -25.07
N THR A 292 4.68 -3.92 -25.69
CA THR A 292 4.23 -3.63 -27.05
C THR A 292 5.33 -3.76 -28.10
N GLY A 293 6.57 -4.06 -27.67
CA GLY A 293 7.72 -4.24 -28.56
C GLY A 293 8.20 -2.94 -29.22
N GLN A 294 7.99 -1.79 -28.58
CA GLN A 294 8.31 -0.47 -29.13
C GLN A 294 9.77 -0.08 -28.85
N SER A 295 10.71 -0.97 -29.16
CA SER A 295 12.14 -0.85 -28.82
C SER A 295 12.83 0.38 -29.41
N TYR A 296 12.22 1.05 -30.40
CA TYR A 296 12.71 2.32 -30.93
C TYR A 296 12.77 3.43 -29.86
N LEU A 297 11.93 3.36 -28.81
CA LEU A 297 11.91 4.35 -27.72
C LEU A 297 13.23 4.39 -26.93
N TYR A 298 13.96 3.27 -26.84
CA TYR A 298 15.28 3.21 -26.21
C TYR A 298 16.38 3.94 -26.99
N ASN A 299 16.11 4.27 -28.26
CA ASN A 299 17.04 5.03 -29.12
C ASN A 299 16.41 6.37 -29.57
N GLY A 300 15.31 6.78 -28.92
CA GLY A 300 14.56 7.98 -29.24
C GLY A 300 15.24 9.28 -28.81
N ALA A 301 14.59 10.40 -29.09
CA ALA A 301 15.00 11.71 -28.63
C ALA A 301 15.08 11.79 -27.10
N PHE A 302 14.19 11.11 -26.37
CA PHE A 302 14.25 11.08 -24.90
C PHE A 302 15.50 10.35 -24.39
N ALA A 303 15.83 9.19 -24.96
CA ALA A 303 17.05 8.46 -24.60
C ALA A 303 18.31 9.30 -24.88
N ASN A 304 18.32 10.06 -25.96
CA ASN A 304 19.42 10.97 -26.32
C ASN A 304 19.61 12.15 -25.34
N LEU A 305 18.66 12.42 -24.44
CA LEU A 305 18.87 13.38 -23.36
C LEU A 305 19.98 12.94 -22.40
N ALA A 306 20.33 11.65 -22.35
CA ALA A 306 21.48 11.17 -21.58
C ALA A 306 22.79 11.84 -22.01
N GLN A 307 22.95 12.13 -23.30
CA GLN A 307 24.11 12.87 -23.84
C GLN A 307 24.11 14.35 -23.44
N GLN A 308 22.98 14.86 -22.95
CA GLN A 308 22.78 16.24 -22.53
C GLN A 308 22.79 16.39 -20.99
N GLY A 309 23.19 15.35 -20.27
CA GLY A 309 23.33 15.36 -18.81
C GLY A 309 22.16 14.76 -18.04
N LEU A 310 21.14 14.19 -18.71
CA LEU A 310 20.15 13.35 -18.02
C LEU A 310 20.85 12.09 -17.50
N PRO A 311 20.63 11.65 -16.24
CA PRO A 311 21.18 10.40 -15.76
C PRO A 311 20.76 9.22 -16.66
N GLU A 312 21.73 8.40 -17.08
CA GLU A 312 21.52 7.31 -18.04
C GLU A 312 20.37 6.38 -17.64
N GLN A 313 20.32 6.00 -16.36
CA GLN A 313 19.27 5.14 -15.83
C GLN A 313 17.89 5.82 -15.76
N ARG A 314 17.82 7.16 -15.66
CA ARG A 314 16.53 7.86 -15.80
C ARG A 314 16.04 7.80 -17.25
N ALA A 315 16.97 7.92 -18.20
CA ALA A 315 16.66 7.80 -19.63
C ALA A 315 16.21 6.37 -19.98
N GLU A 316 16.94 5.35 -19.52
CA GLU A 316 16.69 3.94 -19.80
C GLU A 316 15.34 3.43 -19.26
N PHE A 317 14.97 3.85 -18.04
CA PHE A 317 13.73 3.40 -17.39
C PHE A 317 12.58 4.39 -17.48
N PHE A 318 12.72 5.45 -18.28
CA PHE A 318 11.72 6.50 -18.46
C PHE A 318 11.26 7.10 -17.13
N LEU A 319 12.22 7.54 -16.32
CA LEU A 319 11.96 8.13 -15.01
C LEU A 319 11.93 9.66 -15.07
N ASP A 320 10.93 10.24 -14.43
CA ASP A 320 10.77 11.66 -14.22
C ASP A 320 11.81 12.23 -13.23
N PRO A 321 11.88 13.57 -13.06
CA PRO A 321 12.87 14.22 -12.20
C PRO A 321 12.80 13.82 -10.72
N TRP A 322 11.71 13.21 -10.28
CA TRP A 322 11.53 12.72 -8.91
C TRP A 322 11.83 11.23 -8.77
N ASN A 323 12.38 10.61 -9.83
CA ASN A 323 12.69 9.18 -9.94
C ASN A 323 11.45 8.26 -9.95
N TYR A 324 10.33 8.74 -10.48
CA TYR A 324 9.13 7.95 -10.73
C TYR A 324 8.99 7.66 -12.20
N ALA A 325 8.29 6.57 -12.53
CA ALA A 325 8.02 6.27 -13.93
C ALA A 325 7.13 7.35 -14.57
N TYR A 326 7.48 7.77 -15.78
CA TYR A 326 6.53 8.39 -16.69
C TYR A 326 5.44 7.40 -17.08
N TRP A 327 4.24 7.93 -17.33
CA TRP A 327 3.07 7.15 -17.67
C TRP A 327 2.53 7.51 -19.05
N ILE A 328 1.87 6.54 -19.66
CA ILE A 328 0.99 6.71 -20.81
C ILE A 328 -0.41 6.24 -20.45
N ARG A 329 -1.40 7.03 -20.83
CA ARG A 329 -2.80 6.67 -20.73
C ARG A 329 -3.49 6.87 -22.08
N ASP A 330 -4.32 5.89 -22.42
CA ASP A 330 -5.20 5.91 -23.58
C ASP A 330 -6.65 5.66 -23.15
N ASN A 331 -7.55 6.52 -23.59
CA ASN A 331 -8.97 6.43 -23.35
C ASN A 331 -9.71 6.01 -24.61
N CYS A 332 -10.60 5.03 -24.51
CA CYS A 332 -11.48 4.65 -25.61
C CYS A 332 -12.73 5.53 -25.68
N ALA A 333 -13.12 5.90 -26.90
CA ALA A 333 -14.45 6.36 -27.24
C ALA A 333 -15.46 5.20 -27.21
N ALA A 334 -16.77 5.51 -27.22
CA ALA A 334 -17.84 4.51 -27.22
C ALA A 334 -17.77 3.51 -28.40
N ASN A 335 -17.12 3.88 -29.49
CA ASN A 335 -16.91 3.03 -30.67
C ASN A 335 -15.68 2.10 -30.56
N GLY A 336 -14.99 2.07 -29.42
CA GLY A 336 -13.82 1.23 -29.17
C GLY A 336 -12.52 1.71 -29.84
N ARG A 337 -12.50 2.93 -30.39
CA ARG A 337 -11.26 3.58 -30.88
C ARG A 337 -10.67 4.48 -29.78
N SER A 338 -9.37 4.74 -29.87
CA SER A 338 -8.70 5.73 -29.02
C SER A 338 -9.32 7.11 -29.28
N ASP A 339 -9.73 7.77 -28.19
CA ASP A 339 -10.31 9.12 -28.15
C ASP A 339 -9.24 10.12 -27.74
N THR A 340 -8.58 9.84 -26.62
CA THR A 340 -7.53 10.68 -26.05
C THR A 340 -6.36 9.83 -25.57
N THR A 341 -5.15 10.20 -25.99
CA THR A 341 -3.91 9.58 -25.51
C THR A 341 -2.98 10.67 -24.98
N TYR A 342 -2.40 10.46 -23.80
CA TYR A 342 -1.46 11.40 -23.20
C TYR A 342 -0.35 10.72 -22.42
N LEU A 343 0.78 11.41 -22.35
CA LEU A 343 1.91 11.07 -21.50
C LEU A 343 1.92 12.00 -20.29
N TYR A 344 2.31 11.51 -19.13
CA TYR A 344 2.34 12.35 -17.93
C TYR A 344 3.27 11.84 -16.83
N SER A 345 3.60 12.74 -15.90
CA SER A 345 4.24 12.49 -14.60
C SER A 345 3.30 12.98 -13.49
N PHE A 346 3.39 12.38 -12.30
CA PHE A 346 2.62 12.80 -11.11
C PHE A 346 3.14 14.09 -10.46
N GLY A 347 4.08 14.78 -11.11
CA GLY A 347 4.54 16.07 -10.67
C GLY A 347 5.26 16.06 -9.31
N PRO A 348 5.47 17.25 -8.73
CA PRO A 348 6.13 17.41 -7.45
C PRO A 348 5.48 16.66 -6.30
N ASN A 349 4.15 16.72 -6.16
CA ASN A 349 3.43 16.12 -5.05
C ASN A 349 3.35 14.59 -5.17
N ARG A 350 3.63 14.04 -6.36
CA ARG A 350 3.67 12.59 -6.66
C ARG A 350 2.37 11.88 -6.29
N ARG A 351 1.26 12.60 -6.25
CA ARG A 351 -0.08 12.06 -5.96
C ARG A 351 -0.72 11.66 -7.26
N ARG A 352 -1.61 10.68 -7.19
CA ARG A 352 -2.47 10.29 -8.32
C ARG A 352 -3.70 11.19 -8.37
N ASP A 353 -3.47 12.48 -8.57
CA ASP A 353 -4.57 13.46 -8.60
C ASP A 353 -5.37 13.34 -9.91
N SER A 354 -4.70 13.08 -11.04
CA SER A 354 -5.36 12.99 -12.34
C SER A 354 -6.35 11.84 -12.43
N THR A 355 -7.55 12.16 -12.93
CA THR A 355 -8.60 11.18 -13.20
C THR A 355 -8.43 10.60 -14.61
N ARG A 356 -9.45 9.86 -15.08
CA ARG A 356 -9.50 9.39 -16.46
C ARG A 356 -9.59 10.51 -17.48
N TRP A 357 -10.20 11.62 -17.12
CA TRP A 357 -10.63 12.65 -18.06
C TRP A 357 -10.03 14.02 -17.74
N GLU A 358 -9.25 14.12 -16.67
CA GLU A 358 -8.79 15.40 -16.14
C GLU A 358 -7.40 15.25 -15.55
N ILE A 359 -6.52 16.20 -15.88
CA ILE A 359 -5.23 16.35 -15.22
C ILE A 359 -5.45 17.26 -14.02
N ARG A 360 -5.16 16.77 -12.82
CA ARG A 360 -5.43 17.48 -11.56
C ARG A 360 -4.16 17.66 -10.75
N GLY A 361 -4.24 18.51 -9.74
CA GLY A 361 -3.14 18.74 -8.81
C GLY A 361 -1.98 19.41 -9.51
N ASP A 362 -0.78 18.86 -9.33
CA ASP A 362 0.44 19.30 -10.00
C ASP A 362 0.98 18.29 -11.03
N ASP A 363 0.14 17.33 -11.43
CA ASP A 363 0.44 16.38 -12.50
C ASP A 363 0.82 17.13 -13.79
N ILE A 364 1.88 16.68 -14.44
CA ILE A 364 2.42 17.31 -15.65
C ILE A 364 2.14 16.37 -16.81
N ALA A 365 1.33 16.82 -17.77
CA ALA A 365 0.90 15.98 -18.88
C ALA A 365 1.11 16.65 -20.24
N ILE A 366 1.21 15.82 -21.29
CA ILE A 366 1.21 16.24 -22.68
C ILE A 366 0.33 15.31 -23.52
N VAL A 367 -0.54 15.90 -24.34
CA VAL A 367 -1.46 15.18 -25.21
C VAL A 367 -0.74 14.72 -26.47
N LEU A 368 -0.92 13.44 -26.82
CA LEU A 368 -0.46 12.84 -28.08
C LEU A 368 -1.54 12.89 -29.15
N ASN A 369 -2.78 12.54 -28.77
CA ASN A 369 -3.95 12.51 -29.64
C ASN A 369 -5.21 12.88 -28.85
N GLY A 370 -6.20 13.47 -29.52
CA GLY A 370 -7.42 13.99 -28.92
C GLY A 370 -7.21 15.34 -28.23
N ALA A 371 -8.20 15.75 -27.45
CA ALA A 371 -8.11 16.89 -26.55
C ALA A 371 -8.20 16.40 -25.09
N ILE A 372 -7.39 17.00 -24.22
CA ILE A 372 -7.62 17.03 -22.77
C ILE A 372 -7.97 18.47 -22.48
N ASP A 373 -9.25 18.81 -22.64
CA ASP A 373 -9.77 20.09 -22.17
C ASP A 373 -10.23 19.92 -20.73
N ASP A 374 -9.95 20.93 -19.92
CA ASP A 374 -10.48 21.10 -18.57
C ASP A 374 -12.02 20.96 -18.61
N PHE A 375 -12.55 19.92 -17.95
CA PHE A 375 -13.97 19.58 -17.82
C PHE A 375 -14.81 19.29 -19.09
N ARG A 376 -15.15 18.00 -19.25
CA ARG A 376 -16.57 17.62 -19.40
C ARG A 376 -16.92 16.65 -18.28
N ILE A 377 -17.77 17.10 -17.37
CA ILE A 377 -18.53 16.23 -16.47
C ILE A 377 -19.24 15.20 -17.37
N PRO A 378 -19.00 13.89 -17.22
CA PRO A 378 -19.86 12.90 -17.86
C PRO A 378 -21.25 13.08 -17.27
N THR A 379 -22.16 13.66 -18.05
CA THR A 379 -23.59 13.50 -17.78
C THR A 379 -23.91 12.03 -18.01
N ASP A 380 -24.21 11.34 -16.91
CA ASP A 380 -24.75 9.97 -16.81
C ASP A 380 -23.71 8.87 -16.47
N PRO A 381 -23.79 8.27 -15.27
CA PRO A 381 -23.10 7.03 -14.92
C PRO A 381 -23.96 5.83 -15.33
N ARG A 382 -23.43 4.99 -16.22
CA ARG A 382 -23.89 3.59 -16.35
C ARG A 382 -22.72 2.64 -16.27
#